data_AF-A0A9W5IP07-F1
#
_entry.id   AF-A0A9W5IP07-F1
#
_cell.length_a   1.000
_cell.length_b   1.000
_cell.length_c   1.000
_cell.angle_alpha   90.00
_cell.angle_beta   90.00
_cell.angle_gamma   90.00
#
_symmetry.space_group_name_H-M   'P 1'
#
loop_
_entity.id
_entity.type
_entity.pdbx_description
1 polymer ?
#
loop_
_entity_poly.entity_id
_entity_poly.type
_entity_poly.pdbx_seq_one_letter_code
_entity_poly.pdbx_strand_id
1 'polypeptide(L)'
;MNIRTLSFAALTAALALSACSPKNEQSADNAASAGKGGNVKLLNVSYDVARDFYKEYNPLFVKEYAAKNGGATVEVQQSHGGSSKQALAVANGLAADVVTMNQTSDIELLVKKRFGQSRLEHAPAG
;
A
#
# COMPACT_ATOMS: atom_id res chain seq x y z
N MET A 1 17.37 13.94 -46.64
CA MET A 1 16.28 14.58 -47.41
C MET A 1 14.99 13.86 -47.04
N ASN A 2 14.14 14.56 -46.30
CA ASN A 2 12.95 14.02 -45.63
C ASN A 2 11.80 13.89 -46.63
N ILE A 3 11.07 12.77 -46.63
CA ILE A 3 9.77 12.70 -47.30
C ILE A 3 8.75 12.21 -46.29
N ARG A 4 7.86 13.14 -45.94
CA ARG A 4 6.66 13.00 -45.11
C ARG A 4 5.50 12.64 -46.04
N THR A 5 4.82 11.54 -45.80
CA THR A 5 3.58 11.18 -46.50
C THR A 5 2.64 10.57 -45.46
N LEU A 6 1.82 11.40 -44.81
CA LEU A 6 0.41 11.71 -45.13
C LEU A 6 -0.52 10.50 -45.02
N SER A 7 -1.33 10.55 -43.97
CA SER A 7 -2.42 9.67 -43.58
C SER A 7 -3.36 9.31 -44.73
N PHE A 8 -3.71 8.04 -44.82
CA PHE A 8 -5.04 7.60 -45.25
C PHE A 8 -5.61 6.69 -44.18
N ALA A 9 -6.51 7.24 -43.37
CA ALA A 9 -7.39 6.49 -42.50
C ALA A 9 -8.35 5.68 -43.37
N ALA A 10 -8.05 4.40 -43.60
CA ALA A 10 -8.99 3.45 -44.19
C ALA A 10 -9.73 2.75 -43.05
N LEU A 11 -10.87 3.33 -42.68
CA LEU A 11 -11.91 2.74 -41.85
C LEU A 11 -12.39 1.44 -42.52
N THR A 12 -11.86 0.30 -42.10
CA THR A 12 -12.34 -1.02 -42.52
C THR A 12 -12.97 -1.70 -41.31
N ALA A 13 -14.25 -1.43 -41.12
CA ALA A 13 -15.11 -2.24 -40.27
C ALA A 13 -15.50 -3.50 -41.06
N ALA A 14 -15.02 -4.66 -40.63
CA ALA A 14 -15.55 -5.94 -41.06
C ALA A 14 -15.70 -6.85 -39.84
N LEU A 15 -16.94 -6.91 -39.32
CA LEU A 15 -17.40 -7.99 -38.46
C LEU A 15 -17.43 -9.27 -39.29
N ALA A 16 -16.64 -10.27 -38.90
CA ALA A 16 -16.81 -11.64 -39.34
C ALA A 16 -17.01 -12.53 -38.11
N LEU A 17 -18.26 -12.83 -37.79
CA LEU A 17 -18.63 -13.91 -36.89
C LEU A 17 -18.65 -15.21 -37.72
N SER A 18 -17.62 -16.05 -37.56
CA SER A 18 -17.63 -17.40 -38.12
C SER A 18 -16.91 -18.39 -37.21
N ALA A 19 -17.71 -19.27 -36.63
CA ALA A 19 -17.57 -20.71 -36.44
C ALA A 19 -16.20 -21.34 -36.01
N CYS A 20 -16.27 -21.99 -34.84
CA CYS A 20 -15.71 -23.31 -34.48
C CYS A 20 -14.23 -23.63 -34.77
N SER A 21 -13.38 -23.58 -33.74
CA SER A 21 -12.32 -24.58 -33.43
C SER A 21 -11.58 -24.20 -32.13
N PRO A 22 -11.47 -25.07 -31.10
CA PRO A 22 -10.49 -24.86 -30.05
C PRO A 22 -9.14 -25.43 -30.53
N LYS A 23 -8.32 -24.59 -31.18
CA LYS A 23 -6.88 -24.83 -31.29
C LYS A 23 -6.21 -23.95 -30.26
N ASN A 24 -6.12 -24.48 -29.03
CA ASN A 24 -5.47 -23.83 -27.91
C ASN A 24 -3.97 -24.15 -27.98
N GLU A 25 -3.19 -23.24 -28.58
CA GLU A 25 -1.74 -23.16 -28.42
C GLU A 25 -1.43 -21.86 -27.66
N GLN A 26 -0.48 -21.96 -26.73
CA GLN A 26 -0.01 -20.96 -25.76
C GLN A 26 -0.93 -20.80 -24.53
N SER A 27 -0.57 -21.32 -23.36
CA SER A 27 0.62 -20.82 -22.66
C SER A 27 1.09 -21.83 -21.63
N ALA A 28 2.41 -22.02 -21.58
CA ALA A 28 3.08 -22.73 -20.49
C ALA A 28 2.68 -22.07 -19.16
N ASP A 29 1.94 -22.82 -18.35
CA ASP A 29 1.77 -22.56 -16.94
C ASP A 29 3.14 -22.64 -16.27
N ASN A 30 3.86 -21.51 -16.24
CA ASN A 30 4.78 -21.27 -15.15
C ASN A 30 3.90 -21.08 -13.91
N ALA A 31 3.50 -22.19 -13.30
CA ALA A 31 3.09 -22.26 -11.92
C ALA A 31 4.32 -21.92 -11.06
N ALA A 32 4.75 -20.66 -11.14
CA ALA A 32 5.53 -20.04 -10.10
C ALA A 32 4.66 -20.13 -8.86
N SER A 33 5.10 -20.96 -7.92
CA SER A 33 4.61 -21.02 -6.55
C SER A 33 4.28 -19.61 -6.10
N ALA A 34 2.99 -19.26 -6.09
CA ALA A 34 2.52 -18.03 -5.50
C ALA A 34 2.89 -18.13 -4.03
N GLY A 35 4.02 -17.51 -3.69
CA GLY A 35 4.42 -17.30 -2.32
C GLY A 35 3.21 -16.73 -1.61
N LYS A 36 2.85 -17.35 -0.49
CA LYS A 36 1.70 -16.99 0.34
C LYS A 36 1.98 -15.67 1.08
N GLY A 37 2.35 -14.64 0.33
CA GLY A 37 2.60 -13.29 0.80
C GLY A 37 1.33 -12.48 0.61
N GLY A 38 0.48 -12.43 1.65
CA GLY A 38 -0.69 -11.57 1.64
C GLY A 38 -0.30 -10.11 1.33
N ASN A 39 -1.22 -9.37 0.72
CA ASN A 39 -1.05 -7.95 0.48
C ASN A 39 -1.27 -7.19 1.80
N VAL A 40 -0.20 -6.72 2.42
CA VAL A 40 -0.23 -5.98 3.69
C VAL A 40 -0.33 -4.50 3.39
N LYS A 41 -1.24 -3.79 4.07
CA LYS A 41 -1.30 -2.33 4.03
C LYS A 41 -0.91 -1.78 5.39
N LEU A 42 -0.02 -0.79 5.41
CA LEU A 42 0.43 -0.13 6.62
C LEU A 42 0.16 1.37 6.50
N LEU A 43 -0.50 1.96 7.49
CA LEU A 43 -0.55 3.40 7.68
C LEU A 43 0.53 3.83 8.69
N ASN A 44 1.53 4.56 8.20
CA ASN A 44 2.48 5.27 9.04
C ASN A 44 1.99 6.70 9.30
N VAL A 45 1.65 7.00 10.54
CA VAL A 45 1.31 8.34 11.01
C VAL A 45 2.55 8.99 11.61
N SER A 46 3.00 10.10 11.02
CA SER A 46 4.30 10.73 11.32
C SER A 46 4.22 12.26 11.36
N TYR A 47 5.30 12.92 11.77
CA TYR A 47 5.43 14.38 11.80
C TYR A 47 5.99 14.95 10.49
N ASP A 48 5.66 16.20 10.18
CA ASP A 48 5.96 16.82 8.87
C ASP A 48 7.44 16.77 8.44
N VAL A 49 8.36 16.93 9.38
CA VAL A 49 9.81 16.93 9.10
C VAL A 49 10.29 15.58 8.57
N ALA A 50 9.63 14.46 8.89
CA ALA A 50 10.00 13.13 8.41
C ALA A 50 9.40 12.78 7.02
N ARG A 51 8.63 13.68 6.41
CA ARG A 51 7.92 13.40 5.15
C ARG A 51 8.83 12.96 4.02
N ASP A 52 9.87 13.74 3.75
CA ASP A 52 10.78 13.48 2.63
C ASP A 52 11.65 12.25 2.90
N PHE A 53 12.05 12.03 4.15
CA PHE A 53 12.74 10.81 4.56
C PHE A 53 11.94 9.56 4.17
N TYR A 54 10.65 9.50 4.52
CA TYR A 54 9.86 8.31 4.21
C TYR A 54 9.44 8.22 2.74
N LYS A 55 9.33 9.34 2.02
CA LYS A 55 9.12 9.33 0.57
C LYS A 55 10.26 8.59 -0.14
N GLU A 56 11.49 8.77 0.34
CA GLU A 56 12.68 8.11 -0.19
C GLU A 56 12.90 6.70 0.38
N TYR A 57 12.61 6.50 1.67
CA TYR A 57 12.85 5.24 2.37
C TYR A 57 11.81 4.16 2.06
N ASN A 58 10.53 4.51 1.95
CA ASN A 58 9.46 3.51 1.79
C ASN A 58 9.63 2.62 0.54
N PRO A 59 10.03 3.13 -0.64
CA PRO A 59 10.32 2.28 -1.80
C PRO A 59 11.42 1.24 -1.53
N LEU A 60 12.44 1.62 -0.74
CA LEU A 60 13.51 0.70 -0.34
C LEU A 60 12.98 -0.37 0.61
N PHE A 61 12.18 0.03 1.60
CA PHE A 61 11.54 -0.90 2.53
C PHE A 61 10.65 -1.92 1.80
N VAL A 62 9.80 -1.48 0.87
CA VAL A 62 8.90 -2.36 0.10
C VAL A 62 9.70 -3.39 -0.70
N LYS A 63 10.77 -2.96 -1.38
CA LYS A 63 11.67 -3.85 -2.13
C LYS A 63 12.34 -4.88 -1.23
N GLU A 64 12.92 -4.43 -0.12
CA GLU A 64 13.60 -5.30 0.84
C GLU A 64 12.64 -6.28 1.53
N TYR A 65 11.42 -5.82 1.83
CA TYR A 65 10.38 -6.67 2.42
C TYR A 65 10.00 -7.80 1.46
N ALA A 66 9.74 -7.49 0.19
CA ALA A 66 9.43 -8.51 -0.81
C ALA A 66 10.58 -9.52 -0.98
N ALA A 67 11.83 -9.05 -1.02
CA ALA A 67 13.01 -9.91 -1.12
C ALA A 67 13.16 -10.86 0.08
N LYS A 68 12.83 -10.39 1.29
CA LYS A 68 12.95 -11.18 2.53
C LYS A 68 11.75 -12.09 2.80
N ASN A 69 10.57 -11.77 2.26
CA ASN A 69 9.32 -12.45 2.59
C ASN A 69 8.71 -13.19 1.39
N GLY A 70 9.57 -13.79 0.55
CA GLY A 70 9.12 -14.68 -0.53
C GLY A 70 8.21 -14.01 -1.57
N GLY A 71 8.44 -12.72 -1.86
CA GLY A 71 7.63 -11.93 -2.78
C GLY A 71 6.37 -11.31 -2.18
N ALA A 72 6.21 -11.32 -0.85
CA ALA A 72 5.08 -10.65 -0.20
C ALA A 72 5.02 -9.16 -0.55
N THR A 73 3.80 -8.66 -0.78
CA THR A 73 3.55 -7.27 -1.15
C THR A 73 3.15 -6.47 0.08
N VAL A 74 3.80 -5.31 0.28
CA VAL A 74 3.41 -4.33 1.31
C VAL A 74 3.19 -2.96 0.67
N GLU A 75 2.06 -2.34 0.99
CA GLU A 75 1.73 -0.96 0.65
C GLU A 75 1.92 -0.10 1.91
N VAL A 76 2.76 0.95 1.82
CA VAL A 76 2.99 1.87 2.93
C VAL A 76 2.31 3.21 2.63
N GLN A 77 1.21 3.48 3.32
CA GLN A 77 0.50 4.75 3.32
C GLN A 77 1.05 5.67 4.39
N GLN A 78 0.88 6.98 4.20
CA GLN A 78 1.48 7.97 5.08
C GLN A 78 0.52 9.10 5.42
N SER A 79 0.56 9.53 6.68
CA SER A 79 -0.07 10.75 7.18
C SER A 79 0.99 11.63 7.83
N HIS A 80 1.05 12.91 7.47
CA HIS A 80 2.01 13.87 8.03
C HIS A 80 1.31 15.16 8.50
N GLY A 81 1.82 15.72 9.60
CA GLY A 81 1.36 16.98 10.16
C GLY A 81 2.19 17.36 11.38
N GLY A 82 1.73 18.33 12.18
CA GLY A 82 2.33 18.57 13.49
C GLY A 82 2.25 17.33 14.38
N SER A 83 3.35 16.96 15.06
CA SER A 83 3.45 15.71 15.84
C SER A 83 2.30 15.52 16.83
N SER A 84 2.03 16.51 17.69
CA SER A 84 0.92 16.43 18.64
C SER A 84 -0.46 16.37 17.97
N LYS A 85 -0.64 16.97 16.78
CA LYS A 85 -1.90 16.84 16.02
C LYS A 85 -2.10 15.41 15.50
N GLN A 86 -1.04 14.79 15.02
CA GLN A 86 -1.07 13.41 14.53
C GLN A 86 -1.28 12.41 15.68
N ALA A 87 -0.60 12.61 16.82
CA ALA A 87 -0.85 11.84 18.03
C ALA A 87 -2.30 11.99 18.53
N LEU A 88 -2.85 13.21 18.52
CA LEU A 88 -4.27 13.42 18.85
C LEU A 88 -5.21 12.74 17.86
N ALA A 89 -4.92 12.76 16.56
CA ALA A 89 -5.73 12.07 15.56
C ALA A 89 -5.79 10.56 15.83
N VAL A 90 -4.65 9.92 16.12
CA VAL A 90 -4.60 8.50 16.48
C VAL A 90 -5.29 8.22 17.81
N ALA A 91 -5.07 9.06 18.83
CA ALA A 91 -5.77 8.96 20.11
C ALA A 91 -7.30 9.07 19.98
N ASN A 92 -7.78 9.79 18.97
CA ASN A 92 -9.20 9.99 18.67
C ASN A 92 -9.76 8.99 17.64
N GLY A 93 -9.00 7.97 17.25
CA GLY A 93 -9.50 6.85 16.46
C GLY A 93 -8.98 6.73 15.03
N LEU A 94 -8.02 7.54 14.60
CA LEU A 94 -7.28 7.24 13.37
C LEU A 94 -6.53 5.91 13.54
N ALA A 95 -6.86 4.93 12.71
CA ALA A 95 -6.29 3.59 12.74
C ALA A 95 -4.89 3.56 12.11
N ALA A 96 -3.88 4.02 12.87
CA ALA A 96 -2.48 3.89 12.51
C ALA A 96 -1.94 2.50 12.87
N ASP A 97 -1.18 1.89 11.97
CA ASP A 97 -0.43 0.67 12.24
C ASP A 97 0.92 0.99 12.89
N VAL A 98 1.55 2.07 12.43
CA VAL A 98 2.82 2.56 12.94
C VAL A 98 2.70 4.05 13.23
N VAL A 99 3.29 4.48 14.34
CA VAL A 99 3.42 5.89 14.70
C VAL A 99 4.89 6.24 14.87
N THR A 100 5.34 7.32 14.24
CA THR A 100 6.70 7.84 14.41
C THR A 100 6.63 9.32 14.78
N MET A 101 6.95 9.64 16.04
CA MET A 101 6.75 10.97 16.63
C MET A 101 8.08 11.60 17.00
N ASN A 102 8.15 12.94 17.02
CA ASN A 102 9.38 13.66 17.36
C ASN A 102 9.49 13.99 18.86
N GLN A 103 8.41 13.81 19.63
CA GLN A 103 8.35 14.13 21.05
C GLN A 103 7.88 12.92 21.86
N THR A 104 8.55 12.65 22.97
CA THR A 104 8.20 11.57 23.89
C THR A 104 6.79 11.73 24.48
N SER A 105 6.38 12.96 24.76
CA SER A 105 5.03 13.27 25.30
C SER A 105 3.90 12.81 24.38
N ASP A 106 4.10 12.87 23.06
CA ASP A 106 3.12 12.41 22.07
C ASP A 106 2.99 10.88 22.10
N ILE A 107 4.11 10.16 22.29
CA ILE A 107 4.13 8.71 22.45
C ILE A 107 3.46 8.30 23.77
N GLU A 108 3.79 8.98 24.87
CA GLU A 108 3.19 8.73 26.19
C GLU A 108 1.67 8.91 26.18
N LEU A 109 1.17 9.93 25.48
CA LEU A 109 -0.26 10.16 25.26
C LEU A 109 -0.91 8.93 24.59
N LEU A 110 -0.33 8.43 23.50
CA LEU A 110 -0.85 7.28 22.75
C LEU A 110 -0.84 6.01 23.59
N VAL A 111 0.26 5.75 24.30
CA VAL A 111 0.41 4.61 25.21
C VAL A 111 -0.68 4.65 26.29
N LYS A 112 -0.88 5.79 26.95
CA LYS A 112 -1.92 5.97 27.97
C LYS A 112 -3.33 5.73 27.39
N LYS A 113 -3.60 6.21 26.18
CA LYS A 113 -4.90 6.00 25.52
C LYS A 113 -5.15 4.54 25.16
N ARG A 114 -4.15 3.83 24.63
CA ARG A 114 -4.25 2.40 24.31
C ARG A 114 -4.45 1.53 25.55
N PHE A 115 -3.68 1.73 26.62
CA PHE A 115 -3.90 1.01 27.89
C PHE A 115 -5.26 1.30 28.52
N GLY A 116 -5.75 2.53 28.36
CA GLY A 116 -7.14 2.86 28.68
C GLY A 116 -8.09 1.97 27.89
N GLN A 117 -8.06 2.03 26.56
CA GLN A 117 -8.95 1.27 25.66
C GLN A 117 -8.92 -0.25 25.94
N SER A 118 -7.75 -0.86 26.10
CA SER A 118 -7.64 -2.31 26.37
C SER A 118 -8.30 -2.73 27.68
N ARG A 119 -8.29 -1.86 28.70
CA ARG A 119 -8.96 -2.12 29.99
C ARG A 119 -10.49 -2.11 29.86
N LEU A 120 -11.04 -1.28 28.99
CA LEU A 120 -12.48 -1.19 28.79
C LEU A 120 -13.01 -2.40 27.97
N GLU A 121 -12.22 -2.92 27.03
CA GLU A 121 -12.61 -4.07 26.21
C GLU A 121 -12.65 -5.40 27.00
N HIS A 122 -11.92 -5.49 28.12
CA HIS A 122 -11.83 -6.68 28.99
C HIS A 122 -12.62 -6.55 30.31
N ALA A 123 -13.48 -5.54 30.46
CA ALA A 123 -14.31 -5.43 31.65
C ALA A 123 -15.41 -6.53 31.61
N PRO A 124 -15.54 -7.40 32.64
CA PRO A 124 -16.62 -8.37 32.67
C PRO A 124 -17.96 -7.61 32.72
N ALA A 125 -18.86 -7.93 31.79
CA ALA A 125 -20.25 -7.53 31.89
C ALA A 125 -20.79 -8.08 33.23
N GLY A 126 -21.07 -7.17 34.16
CA GLY A 126 -21.64 -7.51 35.46
C GLY A 126 -23.04 -8.06 35.37
#